data_AF-A0A522NE80-F1
#
_entry.id   AF-A0A522NE80-F1
#
_cell.length_a   1.000
_cell.length_b   1.000
_cell.length_c   1.000
_cell.angle_alpha   90.00
_cell.angle_beta   90.00
_cell.angle_gamma   90.00
#
_symmetry.space_group_name_H-M   'P 1'
#
loop_
_entity.id
_entity.type
_entity.pdbx_description
1 polymer ?
#
loop_
_entity_poly.entity_id
_entity_poly.type
_entity_poly.pdbx_seq_one_letter_code
_entity_poly.pdbx_strand_id
1 'polypeptide(L)'
;MAKQDVPPEVLMNTLDLRIANYRPELAAAFAELNFQWIEALFEVEDADRKVLLDPERHIVEPGGSILFALDADVVLGCVALKPVRVGVLELTKMAVREGQRGRGIGAVLMQAAIAEARRLGAAELVLDTHSSLQNAIALYRRFGFVQVAVGDSPYRRADVGMRLVLNAEAEAATRHHAAADTGVLAQRFAAFCDGDRGGNPAGVAIADALPDAGAMQWIAAQVGFSETAFAAPDDDGWRVRYFSPASEVAFCGHATIALGAALALRQGDGVFALRLNDARITVEGRRDAAGPAAALQSPPTRSEPAPPALLAQALALFGYRPDQLDPRLPPARVHAGVDHLLLALRTRAALAAMRYDLDAGREWMRQHGLTTVLLVHAESARRFHSRNPFASGGVYEDPATGAATAALAGYLHDRHWPHGGAIEVVQGEDMGMRSLLRAEIGPAPGGSIRVSGAVRVLRE
;
A
#
# COMPACT_ATOMS: atom_id res chain seq x y z
N MET A 1 -67.68 9.60 -36.25
CA MET A 1 -67.72 10.13 -34.86
C MET A 1 -67.45 8.98 -33.90
N ALA A 2 -66.31 9.09 -33.20
CA ALA A 2 -65.84 8.40 -32.01
C ALA A 2 -66.19 6.92 -31.77
N LYS A 3 -65.22 6.03 -32.05
CA LYS A 3 -64.93 4.90 -31.15
C LYS A 3 -64.36 5.50 -29.86
N GLN A 4 -65.01 5.29 -28.73
CA GLN A 4 -64.42 5.55 -27.42
C GLN A 4 -63.57 4.34 -27.05
N ASP A 5 -62.25 4.54 -27.16
CA ASP A 5 -61.25 3.69 -26.54
C ASP A 5 -61.38 3.78 -25.01
N VAL A 6 -61.71 2.65 -24.38
CA VAL A 6 -61.39 2.43 -22.97
C VAL A 6 -59.95 1.93 -22.95
N PRO A 7 -58.98 2.67 -22.37
CA PRO A 7 -57.61 2.18 -22.28
C PRO A 7 -57.57 0.96 -21.34
N PRO A 8 -56.81 -0.10 -21.69
CA PRO A 8 -56.52 -1.16 -20.73
C PRO A 8 -55.68 -0.59 -19.60
N GLU A 9 -56.06 -0.92 -18.35
CA GLU A 9 -55.26 -0.67 -17.15
C GLU A 9 -53.82 -1.15 -17.38
N VAL A 10 -52.89 -0.22 -17.53
CA VAL A 10 -51.47 -0.51 -17.42
C VAL A 10 -51.19 -0.69 -15.93
N LEU A 11 -51.27 -1.94 -15.46
CA LEU A 11 -50.65 -2.36 -14.22
C LEU A 11 -49.14 -2.09 -14.32
N MET A 12 -48.71 -0.90 -13.89
CA MET A 12 -47.31 -0.65 -13.54
C MET A 12 -47.02 -1.51 -12.30
N ASN A 13 -46.53 -2.73 -12.52
CA ASN A 13 -45.92 -3.54 -11.47
C ASN A 13 -44.64 -2.82 -11.02
N THR A 14 -44.75 -1.95 -10.02
CA THR A 14 -43.62 -1.44 -9.25
C THR A 14 -43.03 -2.64 -8.50
N LEU A 15 -41.91 -3.18 -8.96
CA LEU A 15 -41.15 -4.16 -8.19
C LEU A 15 -40.71 -3.50 -6.88
N ASP A 16 -41.06 -4.07 -5.73
CA ASP A 16 -40.58 -3.61 -4.41
C ASP A 16 -39.19 -4.22 -4.15
N LEU A 17 -38.19 -3.67 -4.84
CA LEU A 17 -36.83 -4.20 -4.83
C LEU A 17 -36.09 -3.83 -3.55
N ARG A 18 -35.69 -4.85 -2.78
CA ARG A 18 -34.82 -4.71 -1.61
C ARG A 18 -33.39 -5.14 -1.94
N ILE A 19 -32.41 -4.35 -1.51
CA ILE A 19 -31.01 -4.77 -1.53
C ILE A 19 -30.66 -5.48 -0.22
N ALA A 20 -30.05 -6.65 -0.33
CA ALA A 20 -29.49 -7.36 0.81
C ALA A 20 -28.00 -7.66 0.62
N ASN A 21 -27.26 -7.63 1.73
CA ASN A 21 -25.88 -8.08 1.78
C ASN A 21 -25.82 -9.62 1.77
N TYR A 22 -24.69 -10.13 1.33
CA TYR A 22 -24.37 -11.55 1.37
C TYR A 22 -24.57 -12.18 2.74
N ARG A 23 -25.07 -13.42 2.69
CA ARG A 23 -25.10 -14.37 3.79
C ARG A 23 -24.85 -15.77 3.21
N PRO A 24 -24.31 -16.73 3.98
CA PRO A 24 -24.00 -18.07 3.47
C PRO A 24 -25.19 -18.76 2.77
N GLU A 25 -26.43 -18.50 3.20
CA GLU A 25 -27.63 -19.08 2.61
C GLU A 25 -27.91 -18.58 1.17
N LEU A 26 -27.32 -17.45 0.77
CA LEU A 26 -27.46 -16.86 -0.56
C LEU A 26 -26.37 -17.33 -1.55
N ALA A 27 -25.39 -18.11 -1.10
CA ALA A 27 -24.28 -18.57 -1.94
C ALA A 27 -24.76 -19.39 -3.15
N ALA A 28 -25.75 -20.27 -2.96
CA ALA A 28 -26.33 -21.07 -4.04
C ALA A 28 -27.00 -20.20 -5.11
N ALA A 29 -27.74 -19.16 -4.70
CA ALA A 29 -28.38 -18.23 -5.63
C ALA A 29 -27.37 -17.38 -6.40
N PHE A 30 -26.26 -16.99 -5.77
CA PHE A 30 -25.16 -16.28 -6.42
C PHE A 30 -24.51 -17.14 -7.52
N ALA A 31 -24.21 -18.39 -7.20
CA ALA A 31 -23.65 -19.36 -8.15
C ALA A 31 -24.61 -19.60 -9.31
N GLU A 32 -25.88 -19.92 -9.02
CA GLU A 32 -26.91 -20.20 -10.03
C GLU A 32 -27.07 -19.05 -11.04
N LEU A 33 -27.24 -17.81 -10.55
CA LEU A 33 -27.42 -16.64 -11.41
C LEU A 33 -26.24 -16.42 -12.34
N ASN A 34 -25.02 -16.56 -11.83
CA ASN A 34 -23.82 -16.32 -12.62
C ASN A 34 -23.52 -17.47 -13.57
N PHE A 35 -23.70 -18.74 -13.17
CA PHE A 35 -23.55 -19.87 -14.09
C PHE A 35 -24.55 -19.77 -15.25
N GLN A 36 -25.84 -19.51 -14.97
CA GLN A 36 -26.85 -19.30 -16.01
C GLN A 36 -26.47 -18.17 -16.97
N TRP A 37 -25.93 -17.06 -16.46
CA TRP A 37 -25.50 -15.95 -17.31
C TRP A 37 -24.27 -16.29 -18.15
N ILE A 38 -23.25 -16.93 -17.55
CA ILE A 38 -22.02 -17.30 -18.25
C ILE A 38 -22.35 -18.35 -19.31
N GLU A 39 -22.99 -19.46 -18.97
CA GLU A 39 -23.28 -20.57 -19.88
C GLU A 39 -24.14 -20.16 -21.09
N ALA A 40 -24.99 -19.14 -20.93
CA ALA A 40 -25.79 -18.61 -22.02
C ALA A 40 -24.97 -17.85 -23.08
N LEU A 41 -23.77 -17.36 -22.74
CA LEU A 41 -23.01 -16.41 -23.57
C LEU A 41 -21.53 -16.78 -23.77
N PHE A 42 -20.95 -17.59 -22.89
CA PHE A 42 -19.51 -17.89 -22.79
C PHE A 42 -19.27 -19.28 -22.20
N GLU A 43 -18.03 -19.76 -22.31
CA GLU A 43 -17.58 -20.94 -21.57
C GLU A 43 -17.28 -20.58 -20.11
N VAL A 44 -17.63 -21.48 -19.19
CA VAL A 44 -17.29 -21.33 -17.76
C VAL A 44 -15.81 -21.65 -17.55
N GLU A 45 -15.03 -20.63 -17.21
CA GLU A 45 -13.59 -20.73 -16.95
C GLU A 45 -13.31 -21.15 -15.50
N ASP A 46 -12.10 -21.65 -15.22
CA ASP A 46 -11.75 -22.12 -13.87
C ASP A 46 -11.77 -21.00 -12.82
N ALA A 47 -11.44 -19.77 -13.24
CA ALA A 47 -11.56 -18.59 -12.39
C ALA A 47 -13.03 -18.32 -12.00
N ASP A 48 -14.00 -18.61 -12.88
CA ASP A 48 -15.42 -18.51 -12.55
C ASP A 48 -15.80 -19.53 -11.48
N ARG A 49 -15.44 -20.80 -11.68
CA ARG A 49 -15.78 -21.88 -10.74
C ARG A 49 -15.26 -21.60 -9.34
N LYS A 50 -13.99 -21.16 -9.21
CA LYS A 50 -13.39 -20.82 -7.91
C LYS A 50 -14.21 -19.78 -7.17
N VAL A 51 -14.53 -18.67 -7.83
CA VAL A 51 -15.24 -17.54 -7.20
C VAL A 51 -16.72 -17.87 -6.94
N LEU A 52 -17.38 -18.58 -7.84
CA LEU A 52 -18.82 -18.86 -7.74
C LEU A 52 -19.14 -19.97 -6.74
N LEU A 53 -18.26 -20.95 -6.57
CA LEU A 53 -18.46 -22.06 -5.64
C LEU A 53 -17.99 -21.76 -4.20
N ASP A 54 -17.11 -20.78 -4.02
CA ASP A 54 -16.62 -20.34 -2.70
C ASP A 54 -16.51 -18.80 -2.63
N PRO A 55 -17.65 -18.09 -2.71
CA PRO A 55 -17.66 -16.62 -2.71
C PRO A 55 -17.23 -16.00 -1.37
N GLU A 56 -17.41 -16.72 -0.26
CA GLU A 56 -16.95 -16.28 1.07
C GLU A 56 -15.44 -16.06 1.05
N ARG A 57 -14.68 -17.11 0.70
CA ARG A 57 -13.23 -17.09 0.69
C ARG A 57 -12.65 -16.15 -0.35
N HIS A 58 -13.29 -16.04 -1.51
CA HIS A 58 -12.73 -15.33 -2.65
C HIS A 58 -13.18 -13.88 -2.80
N ILE A 59 -14.26 -13.47 -2.12
CA ILE A 59 -14.79 -12.11 -2.18
C ILE A 59 -14.94 -11.51 -0.79
N VAL A 60 -15.61 -12.20 0.14
CA VAL A 60 -15.99 -11.62 1.45
C VAL A 60 -14.80 -11.55 2.41
N GLU A 61 -14.10 -12.66 2.65
CA GLU A 61 -12.93 -12.72 3.55
C GLU A 61 -11.81 -11.71 3.18
N PRO A 62 -11.50 -11.47 1.89
CA PRO A 62 -10.53 -10.43 1.52
C PRO A 62 -11.00 -8.98 1.75
N GLY A 63 -12.22 -8.76 2.25
CA GLY A 63 -12.80 -7.43 2.50
C GLY A 63 -13.74 -6.92 1.41
N GLY A 64 -14.22 -7.80 0.52
CA GLY A 64 -15.22 -7.48 -0.49
C GLY A 64 -16.65 -7.59 0.01
N SER A 65 -17.60 -7.42 -0.91
CA SER A 65 -19.03 -7.50 -0.62
C SER A 65 -19.80 -8.07 -1.79
N ILE A 66 -20.89 -8.79 -1.52
CA ILE A 66 -21.81 -9.27 -2.55
C ILE A 66 -23.21 -8.76 -2.18
N LEU A 67 -23.86 -8.14 -3.14
CA LEU A 67 -25.18 -7.53 -2.98
C LEU A 67 -26.18 -8.27 -3.84
N PHE A 68 -27.39 -8.45 -3.30
CA PHE A 68 -28.50 -9.12 -3.97
C PHE A 68 -29.69 -8.17 -4.09
N ALA A 69 -30.36 -8.20 -5.23
CA ALA A 69 -31.65 -7.55 -5.42
C ALA A 69 -32.75 -8.60 -5.25
N LEU A 70 -33.64 -8.38 -4.29
CA LEU A 70 -34.74 -9.28 -3.96
C LEU A 70 -36.08 -8.60 -4.21
N ASP A 71 -37.04 -9.39 -4.66
CA ASP A 71 -38.47 -9.07 -4.60
C ASP A 71 -39.10 -10.08 -3.62
N ALA A 72 -39.59 -9.57 -2.48
CA ALA A 72 -39.84 -10.36 -1.28
C ALA A 72 -38.61 -11.23 -0.88
N ASP A 73 -38.73 -12.55 -0.98
CA ASP A 73 -37.68 -13.53 -0.68
C ASP A 73 -37.03 -14.13 -1.95
N VAL A 74 -37.41 -13.64 -3.13
CA VAL A 74 -36.90 -14.15 -4.40
C VAL A 74 -35.71 -13.32 -4.86
N VAL A 75 -34.54 -13.94 -4.99
CA VAL A 75 -33.34 -13.31 -5.55
C VAL A 75 -33.53 -13.09 -7.06
N LEU A 76 -33.52 -11.84 -7.51
CA LEU A 76 -33.68 -11.46 -8.92
C LEU A 76 -32.37 -11.10 -9.60
N GLY A 77 -31.35 -10.73 -8.83
CA GLY A 77 -30.01 -10.43 -9.36
C GLY A 77 -28.97 -10.27 -8.25
N CYS A 78 -27.71 -10.21 -8.65
CA CYS A 78 -26.58 -10.00 -7.75
C CYS A 78 -25.46 -9.18 -8.42
N VAL A 79 -24.56 -8.65 -7.59
CA VAL A 79 -23.30 -8.01 -7.99
C VAL A 79 -22.27 -8.21 -6.87
N ALA A 80 -21.02 -8.48 -7.24
CA ALA A 80 -19.91 -8.60 -6.31
C ALA A 80 -18.92 -7.43 -6.45
N LEU A 81 -18.31 -7.07 -5.33
CA LEU A 81 -17.21 -6.12 -5.20
C LEU A 81 -16.03 -6.87 -4.63
N LYS A 82 -15.02 -7.14 -5.45
CA LYS A 82 -13.86 -7.95 -5.08
C LYS A 82 -12.62 -7.05 -4.92
N PRO A 83 -11.92 -7.08 -3.78
CA PRO A 83 -10.66 -6.36 -3.62
C PRO A 83 -9.60 -6.84 -4.60
N VAL A 84 -8.97 -5.91 -5.32
CA VAL A 84 -7.87 -6.20 -6.25
C VAL A 84 -6.55 -5.57 -5.81
N ARG A 85 -6.61 -4.38 -5.23
CA ARG A 85 -5.48 -3.69 -4.57
C ARG A 85 -6.06 -2.66 -3.59
N VAL A 86 -5.21 -2.09 -2.73
CA VAL A 86 -5.63 -1.10 -1.74
C VAL A 86 -6.39 0.05 -2.40
N GLY A 87 -7.59 0.35 -1.92
CA GLY A 87 -8.44 1.42 -2.42
C GLY A 87 -9.13 1.14 -3.77
N VAL A 88 -8.99 -0.05 -4.36
CA VAL A 88 -9.63 -0.41 -5.64
C VAL A 88 -10.40 -1.72 -5.51
N LEU A 89 -11.69 -1.66 -5.88
CA LEU A 89 -12.56 -2.83 -5.94
C LEU A 89 -12.88 -3.16 -7.40
N GLU A 90 -12.88 -4.43 -7.75
CA GLU A 90 -13.42 -4.95 -9.00
C GLU A 90 -14.94 -5.14 -8.85
N LEU A 91 -15.73 -4.49 -9.70
CA LEU A 91 -17.14 -4.80 -9.88
C LEU A 91 -17.24 -6.03 -10.77
N THR A 92 -17.65 -7.15 -10.18
CA THR A 92 -17.59 -8.47 -10.82
C THR A 92 -18.86 -9.27 -10.55
N LYS A 93 -19.05 -10.37 -11.27
CA LYS A 93 -20.17 -11.32 -11.10
C LYS A 93 -21.55 -10.65 -10.98
N MET A 94 -21.80 -9.68 -11.85
CA MET A 94 -23.08 -9.00 -11.94
C MET A 94 -24.03 -9.75 -12.88
N ALA A 95 -25.09 -10.32 -12.32
CA ALA A 95 -26.07 -11.10 -13.07
C ALA A 95 -27.49 -10.76 -12.67
N VAL A 96 -28.39 -10.71 -13.64
CA VAL A 96 -29.85 -10.56 -13.44
C VAL A 96 -30.54 -11.76 -14.09
N ARG A 97 -31.48 -12.35 -13.36
CA ARG A 97 -32.29 -13.49 -13.80
C ARG A 97 -32.92 -13.21 -15.16
N GLU A 98 -32.85 -14.18 -16.08
CA GLU A 98 -33.18 -14.00 -17.50
C GLU A 98 -34.54 -13.33 -17.74
N GLY A 99 -35.62 -13.85 -17.13
CA GLY A 99 -36.97 -13.29 -17.26
C GLY A 99 -37.22 -11.95 -16.54
N GLN A 100 -36.21 -11.39 -15.86
CA GLN A 100 -36.30 -10.13 -15.12
C GLN A 100 -35.39 -9.02 -15.69
N ARG A 101 -34.67 -9.31 -16.77
CA ARG A 101 -33.82 -8.34 -17.46
C ARG A 101 -34.66 -7.23 -18.11
N GLY A 102 -34.06 -6.06 -18.31
CA GLY A 102 -34.74 -4.88 -18.86
C GLY A 102 -35.66 -4.13 -17.89
N ARG A 103 -35.86 -4.63 -16.66
CA ARG A 103 -36.72 -4.02 -15.62
C ARG A 103 -35.99 -3.05 -14.68
N GLY A 104 -34.78 -2.62 -15.03
CA GLY A 104 -33.98 -1.69 -14.21
C GLY A 104 -33.21 -2.29 -13.03
N ILE A 105 -33.34 -3.59 -12.74
CA ILE A 105 -32.65 -4.27 -11.61
C ILE A 105 -31.13 -4.06 -11.64
N GLY A 106 -30.51 -4.16 -12.83
CA GLY A 106 -29.07 -3.91 -12.97
C GLY A 106 -28.68 -2.47 -12.58
N ALA A 107 -29.55 -1.48 -12.82
CA ALA A 107 -29.30 -0.11 -12.40
C ALA A 107 -29.32 0.04 -10.87
N VAL A 108 -30.28 -0.62 -10.22
CA VAL A 108 -30.42 -0.62 -8.76
C VAL A 108 -29.20 -1.30 -8.12
N LEU A 109 -28.78 -2.46 -8.65
CA LEU A 109 -27.57 -3.16 -8.20
C LEU A 109 -26.32 -2.32 -8.39
N MET A 110 -26.17 -1.62 -9.53
CA MET A 110 -25.04 -0.73 -9.79
C MET A 110 -24.99 0.44 -8.79
N GLN A 111 -26.12 1.09 -8.53
CA GLN A 111 -26.20 2.17 -7.55
C GLN A 111 -25.83 1.69 -6.15
N ALA A 112 -26.31 0.50 -5.76
CA ALA A 112 -25.98 -0.12 -4.48
C ALA A 112 -24.50 -0.51 -4.39
N ALA A 113 -23.93 -1.07 -5.46
CA ALA A 113 -22.51 -1.42 -5.54
C ALA A 113 -21.61 -0.18 -5.40
N ILE A 114 -21.95 0.93 -6.06
CA ILE A 114 -21.20 2.20 -5.94
C ILE A 114 -21.28 2.75 -4.51
N ALA A 115 -22.46 2.72 -3.88
CA ALA A 115 -22.63 3.15 -2.50
C ALA A 115 -21.84 2.27 -1.53
N GLU A 116 -21.87 0.96 -1.71
CA GLU A 116 -21.13 0.00 -0.90
C GLU A 116 -19.62 0.13 -1.09
N ALA A 117 -19.15 0.32 -2.32
CA ALA A 117 -17.75 0.57 -2.60
C ALA A 117 -17.24 1.83 -1.89
N ARG A 118 -18.04 2.90 -1.86
CA ARG A 118 -17.73 4.10 -1.06
C ARG A 118 -17.70 3.80 0.44
N ARG A 119 -18.66 3.00 0.95
CA ARG A 119 -18.70 2.59 2.36
C ARG A 119 -17.47 1.76 2.75
N LEU A 120 -16.97 0.93 1.84
CA LEU A 120 -15.75 0.14 1.98
C LEU A 120 -14.47 0.97 1.79
N GLY A 121 -14.59 2.28 1.54
CA GLY A 121 -13.44 3.18 1.38
C GLY A 121 -12.70 3.04 0.04
N ALA A 122 -13.36 2.49 -0.99
CA ALA A 122 -12.77 2.41 -2.32
C ALA A 122 -12.69 3.79 -2.98
N ALA A 123 -11.51 4.11 -3.50
CA ALA A 123 -11.28 5.29 -4.33
C ALA A 123 -11.69 5.05 -5.79
N GLU A 124 -11.71 3.80 -6.23
CA GLU A 124 -11.96 3.40 -7.61
C GLU A 124 -12.70 2.06 -7.71
N LEU A 125 -13.56 1.96 -8.72
CA LEU A 125 -14.10 0.71 -9.24
C LEU A 125 -13.50 0.40 -10.60
N VAL A 126 -13.06 -0.84 -10.79
CA VAL A 126 -12.66 -1.37 -12.09
C VAL A 126 -13.57 -2.54 -12.47
N LEU A 127 -13.70 -2.82 -13.76
CA LEU A 127 -14.35 -4.03 -14.24
C LEU A 127 -13.78 -4.44 -15.59
N ASP A 128 -13.81 -5.73 -15.85
CA ASP A 128 -13.53 -6.33 -17.15
C ASP A 128 -14.84 -6.89 -17.73
N THR A 129 -15.05 -6.67 -19.03
CA THR A 129 -16.22 -7.12 -19.77
C THR A 129 -15.83 -7.55 -21.19
N HIS A 130 -16.79 -8.11 -21.92
CA HIS A 130 -16.64 -8.47 -23.33
C HIS A 130 -17.35 -7.44 -24.23
N SER A 131 -16.77 -7.11 -25.38
CA SER A 131 -17.23 -6.12 -26.36
C SER A 131 -18.61 -6.45 -26.94
N SER A 132 -18.98 -7.73 -27.00
CA SER A 132 -20.33 -8.19 -27.36
C SER A 132 -21.44 -7.75 -26.38
N LEU A 133 -21.11 -7.41 -25.12
CA LEU A 133 -22.07 -7.10 -24.06
C LEU A 133 -22.50 -5.63 -24.06
N GLN A 134 -23.01 -5.15 -25.19
CA GLN A 134 -23.34 -3.73 -25.41
C GLN A 134 -24.30 -3.14 -24.37
N ASN A 135 -25.28 -3.92 -23.90
CA ASN A 135 -26.22 -3.48 -22.86
C ASN A 135 -25.53 -3.25 -21.49
N ALA A 136 -24.55 -4.08 -21.14
CA ALA A 136 -23.77 -3.92 -19.91
C ALA A 136 -22.85 -2.70 -20.03
N ILE A 137 -22.15 -2.55 -21.16
CA ILE A 137 -21.28 -1.41 -21.44
C ILE A 137 -22.07 -0.09 -21.38
N ALA A 138 -23.27 -0.05 -21.96
CA ALA A 138 -24.15 1.13 -21.88
C ALA A 138 -24.58 1.44 -20.44
N LEU A 139 -24.88 0.41 -19.63
CA LEU A 139 -25.17 0.56 -18.21
C LEU A 139 -23.98 1.18 -17.46
N TYR A 140 -22.77 0.63 -17.64
CA TYR A 140 -21.56 1.12 -16.97
C TYR A 140 -21.27 2.59 -17.34
N ARG A 141 -21.33 2.94 -18.64
CA ARG A 141 -21.15 4.32 -19.10
C ARG A 141 -22.15 5.29 -18.46
N ARG A 142 -23.41 4.87 -18.30
CA ARG A 142 -24.44 5.70 -17.64
C ARG A 142 -24.11 6.02 -16.18
N PHE A 143 -23.37 5.16 -15.50
CA PHE A 143 -22.90 5.38 -14.13
C PHE A 143 -21.50 6.00 -14.05
N GLY A 144 -20.96 6.49 -15.18
CA GLY A 144 -19.72 7.25 -15.23
C GLY A 144 -18.46 6.41 -15.44
N PHE A 145 -18.58 5.11 -15.72
CA PHE A 145 -17.41 4.31 -16.08
C PHE A 145 -16.84 4.76 -17.43
N VAL A 146 -15.53 4.93 -17.49
CA VAL A 146 -14.75 5.20 -18.71
C VAL A 146 -14.00 3.95 -19.15
N GLN A 147 -13.79 3.79 -20.45
CA GLN A 147 -13.07 2.65 -20.99
C GLN A 147 -11.55 2.82 -20.76
N VAL A 148 -10.89 1.72 -20.39
CA VAL A 148 -9.43 1.64 -20.18
C VAL A 148 -8.89 0.37 -20.85
N ALA A 149 -7.57 0.22 -20.91
CA ALA A 149 -6.96 -1.03 -21.35
C ALA A 149 -7.34 -2.17 -20.39
N VAL A 150 -7.58 -3.36 -20.93
CA VAL A 150 -7.74 -4.59 -20.13
C VAL A 150 -6.42 -4.87 -19.42
N GLY A 151 -6.48 -5.08 -18.11
CA GLY A 151 -5.30 -5.40 -17.29
C GLY A 151 -4.96 -6.90 -17.34
N ASP A 152 -4.38 -7.40 -16.25
CA ASP A 152 -4.14 -8.83 -16.02
C ASP A 152 -5.45 -9.55 -15.65
N SER A 153 -6.35 -9.67 -16.62
CA SER A 153 -7.65 -10.29 -16.40
C SER A 153 -7.51 -11.81 -16.26
N PRO A 154 -8.08 -12.44 -15.22
CA PRO A 154 -8.07 -13.90 -15.09
C PRO A 154 -9.00 -14.61 -16.08
N TYR A 155 -9.74 -13.85 -16.91
CA TYR A 155 -10.72 -14.36 -17.86
C TYR A 155 -10.25 -14.11 -19.29
N ARG A 156 -10.08 -15.17 -20.08
CA ARG A 156 -9.66 -15.04 -21.48
C ARG A 156 -10.68 -14.32 -22.34
N ARG A 157 -11.95 -14.32 -21.93
CA ARG A 157 -13.04 -13.64 -22.64
C ARG A 157 -13.02 -12.11 -22.47
N ALA A 158 -12.29 -11.55 -21.52
CA ALA A 158 -12.32 -10.10 -21.32
C ALA A 158 -11.53 -9.37 -22.42
N ASP A 159 -12.18 -8.46 -23.15
CA ASP A 159 -11.55 -7.61 -24.18
C ASP A 159 -11.85 -6.11 -24.00
N VAL A 160 -12.66 -5.74 -22.99
CA VAL A 160 -12.97 -4.34 -22.63
C VAL A 160 -12.78 -4.14 -21.12
N GLY A 161 -11.86 -3.26 -20.75
CA GLY A 161 -11.68 -2.79 -19.37
C GLY A 161 -12.43 -1.48 -19.14
N MET A 162 -13.00 -1.28 -17.96
CA MET A 162 -13.65 -0.02 -17.58
C MET A 162 -13.33 0.38 -16.14
N ARG A 163 -13.38 1.69 -15.88
CA ARG A 163 -12.99 2.30 -14.60
C ARG A 163 -13.93 3.42 -14.20
N LEU A 164 -14.29 3.50 -12.92
CA LEU A 164 -15.06 4.58 -12.30
C LEU A 164 -14.31 5.08 -11.06
N VAL A 165 -14.08 6.38 -11.00
CA VAL A 165 -13.50 7.04 -9.83
C VAL A 165 -14.61 7.40 -8.85
N LEU A 166 -14.42 7.12 -7.56
CA LEU A 166 -15.45 7.28 -6.53
C LEU A 166 -15.25 8.48 -5.59
N ASN A 167 -14.02 8.99 -5.46
CA ASN A 167 -13.67 10.12 -4.59
C ASN A 167 -13.41 11.41 -5.40
N ALA A 168 -13.90 12.55 -4.91
CA ALA A 168 -13.74 13.89 -5.51
C ALA A 168 -12.27 14.32 -5.66
N GLU A 169 -11.38 13.88 -4.76
CA GLU A 169 -9.93 14.13 -4.85
C GLU A 169 -9.31 13.37 -6.04
N ALA A 170 -9.79 12.16 -6.33
CA ALA A 170 -9.35 11.37 -7.48
C ALA A 170 -10.01 11.86 -8.79
N GLU A 171 -11.22 12.42 -8.74
CA GLU A 171 -11.83 13.13 -9.89
C GLU A 171 -11.08 14.42 -10.24
N ALA A 172 -10.57 15.15 -9.25
CA ALA A 172 -9.74 16.33 -9.47
C ALA A 172 -8.38 15.96 -10.10
N ALA A 173 -7.80 14.83 -9.69
CA ALA A 173 -6.60 14.26 -10.32
C ALA A 173 -6.85 13.78 -11.76
N THR A 174 -8.03 13.19 -12.03
CA THR A 174 -8.40 12.73 -13.38
C THR A 174 -8.74 13.89 -14.33
N ARG A 175 -9.32 14.99 -13.82
CA ARG A 175 -9.54 16.22 -14.60
C ARG A 175 -8.24 16.95 -14.93
N HIS A 176 -7.22 16.88 -14.07
CA HIS A 176 -5.87 17.34 -14.40
C HIS A 176 -5.17 16.43 -15.44
N HIS A 177 -5.46 15.12 -15.46
CA HIS A 177 -4.88 14.18 -16.41
C HIS A 177 -5.28 14.42 -17.88
N ALA A 178 -6.52 14.88 -18.15
CA ALA A 178 -6.91 15.26 -19.51
C ALA A 178 -6.22 16.55 -20.02
N ALA A 179 -5.60 17.32 -19.12
CA ALA A 179 -4.92 18.58 -19.42
C ALA A 179 -3.38 18.51 -19.29
N ALA A 180 -2.81 17.43 -18.73
CA ALA A 180 -1.38 17.32 -18.47
C ALA A 180 -0.83 15.95 -18.90
N ASP A 181 -0.39 15.87 -20.15
CA ASP A 181 0.67 14.95 -20.56
C ASP A 181 1.98 15.42 -19.91
N THR A 182 2.19 15.06 -18.63
CA THR A 182 3.33 15.60 -17.87
C THR A 182 4.67 15.04 -18.33
N GLY A 183 4.72 13.97 -19.14
CA GLY A 183 5.97 13.31 -19.56
C GLY A 183 6.86 12.74 -18.44
N VAL A 184 6.47 12.90 -17.16
CA VAL A 184 7.24 12.47 -16.00
C VAL A 184 7.01 10.99 -15.72
N LEU A 185 8.04 10.17 -15.98
CA LEU A 185 8.06 8.75 -15.64
C LEU A 185 8.77 8.52 -14.31
N ALA A 186 8.08 7.90 -13.35
CA ALA A 186 8.67 7.45 -12.10
C ALA A 186 9.42 6.13 -12.33
N GLN A 187 10.72 6.13 -12.07
CA GLN A 187 11.55 4.94 -12.05
C GLN A 187 11.39 4.20 -10.72
N ARG A 188 11.47 2.88 -10.77
CA ARG A 188 11.33 2.00 -9.60
C ARG A 188 12.71 1.59 -9.08
N PHE A 189 12.95 1.79 -7.79
CA PHE A 189 14.19 1.42 -7.11
C PHE A 189 13.91 0.57 -5.87
N ALA A 190 14.92 -0.13 -5.38
CA ALA A 190 14.92 -0.70 -4.04
C ALA A 190 16.17 -0.21 -3.30
N ALA A 191 15.95 0.55 -2.22
CA ALA A 191 17.00 1.07 -1.36
C ALA A 191 17.46 0.03 -0.33
N PHE A 192 18.71 0.11 0.13
CA PHE A 192 19.30 -0.83 1.10
C PHE A 192 19.31 -2.29 0.61
N CYS A 193 19.40 -2.53 -0.70
CA CYS A 193 19.43 -3.89 -1.23
C CYS A 193 20.71 -4.64 -0.82
N ASP A 194 20.63 -5.97 -0.76
CA ASP A 194 21.79 -6.85 -0.57
C ASP A 194 22.17 -7.45 -1.93
N GLY A 195 23.08 -6.77 -2.64
CA GLY A 195 23.39 -7.06 -4.03
C GLY A 195 22.18 -6.85 -4.93
N ASP A 196 21.76 -7.91 -5.64
CA ASP A 196 20.62 -7.90 -6.57
C ASP A 196 19.27 -8.24 -5.89
N ARG A 197 19.25 -8.48 -4.57
CA ARG A 197 18.09 -8.96 -3.82
C ARG A 197 17.57 -7.95 -2.81
N GLY A 198 16.29 -8.12 -2.47
CA GLY A 198 15.61 -7.38 -1.39
C GLY A 198 15.68 -5.87 -1.54
N GLY A 199 15.82 -5.18 -0.40
CA GLY A 199 15.72 -3.73 -0.26
C GLY A 199 14.30 -3.23 0.02
N ASN A 200 14.19 -1.93 0.32
CA ASN A 200 12.92 -1.22 0.53
C ASN A 200 12.53 -0.49 -0.78
N PRO A 201 11.43 -0.91 -1.46
CA PRO A 201 11.03 -0.33 -2.74
C PRO A 201 10.59 1.13 -2.64
N ALA A 202 11.02 1.97 -3.59
CA ALA A 202 10.58 3.35 -3.72
C ALA A 202 10.48 3.79 -5.18
N GLY A 203 9.52 4.67 -5.45
CA GLY A 203 9.45 5.40 -6.71
C GLY A 203 10.39 6.62 -6.70
N VAL A 204 10.98 6.94 -7.84
CA VAL A 204 11.75 8.17 -8.02
C VAL A 204 11.42 8.79 -9.37
N ALA A 205 10.90 10.02 -9.36
CA ALA A 205 10.61 10.81 -10.54
C ALA A 205 11.47 12.07 -10.54
N ILE A 206 12.37 12.19 -11.53
CA ILE A 206 13.22 13.37 -11.69
C ILE A 206 12.81 14.09 -12.97
N ALA A 207 12.29 15.30 -12.85
CA ALA A 207 11.75 16.10 -13.94
C ALA A 207 12.41 17.48 -14.00
N ASP A 208 12.23 18.21 -15.11
CA ASP A 208 12.76 19.58 -15.24
C ASP A 208 11.98 20.59 -14.38
N ALA A 209 10.70 20.30 -14.13
CA ALA A 209 9.85 20.99 -13.17
C ALA A 209 8.97 19.98 -12.43
N LEU A 210 8.65 20.25 -11.15
CA LEU A 210 7.74 19.39 -10.42
C LEU A 210 6.32 19.48 -11.01
N PRO A 211 5.64 18.34 -11.23
CA PRO A 211 4.21 18.34 -11.53
C PRO A 211 3.40 18.99 -10.40
N ASP A 212 2.14 19.30 -10.65
CA ASP A 212 1.23 19.70 -9.58
C ASP A 212 1.03 18.56 -8.56
N ALA A 213 0.54 18.91 -7.37
CA ALA A 213 0.39 17.95 -6.27
C ALA A 213 -0.57 16.80 -6.61
N GLY A 214 -1.61 17.05 -7.41
CA GLY A 214 -2.57 16.02 -7.83
C GLY A 214 -1.93 15.01 -8.77
N ALA A 215 -1.13 15.48 -9.73
CA ALA A 215 -0.37 14.64 -10.63
C ALA A 215 0.69 13.80 -9.88
N MET A 216 1.44 14.39 -8.94
CA MET A 216 2.40 13.64 -8.12
C MET A 216 1.72 12.58 -7.26
N GLN A 217 0.58 12.91 -6.64
CA GLN A 217 -0.22 11.96 -5.86
C GLN A 217 -0.69 10.79 -6.71
N TRP A 218 -1.16 11.07 -7.93
CA TRP A 218 -1.60 10.04 -8.87
C TRP A 218 -0.43 9.14 -9.30
N ILE A 219 0.71 9.71 -9.67
CA ILE A 219 1.91 8.95 -10.05
C ILE A 219 2.34 8.04 -8.89
N ALA A 220 2.40 8.55 -7.65
CA ALA A 220 2.76 7.76 -6.48
C ALA A 220 1.81 6.57 -6.27
N ALA A 221 0.50 6.77 -6.47
CA ALA A 221 -0.49 5.71 -6.40
C ALA A 221 -0.31 4.65 -7.51
N GLN A 222 0.11 5.04 -8.72
CA GLN A 222 0.40 4.10 -9.81
C GLN A 222 1.70 3.32 -9.60
N VAL A 223 2.73 3.95 -9.02
CA VAL A 223 3.98 3.25 -8.66
C VAL A 223 3.68 2.11 -7.68
N GLY A 224 2.78 2.34 -6.72
CA GLY A 224 2.27 1.30 -5.83
C GLY A 224 3.24 0.85 -4.73
N PHE A 225 4.32 1.62 -4.50
CA PHE A 225 5.22 1.43 -3.36
C PHE A 225 4.83 2.35 -2.19
N SER A 226 5.46 2.16 -1.03
CA SER A 226 5.12 2.94 0.17
C SER A 226 5.32 4.44 -0.04
N GLU A 227 6.40 4.83 -0.73
CA GLU A 227 6.66 6.22 -1.08
C GLU A 227 7.30 6.39 -2.47
N THR A 228 7.01 7.53 -3.08
CA THR A 228 7.64 8.03 -4.31
C THR A 228 8.23 9.41 -4.06
N ALA A 229 9.50 9.60 -4.40
CA ALA A 229 10.19 10.88 -4.35
C ALA A 229 10.12 11.58 -5.71
N PHE A 230 9.69 12.85 -5.71
CA PHE A 230 9.67 13.71 -6.89
C PHE A 230 10.71 14.80 -6.72
N ALA A 231 11.59 14.96 -7.71
CA ALA A 231 12.66 15.94 -7.69
C ALA A 231 12.70 16.78 -8.97
N ALA A 232 12.94 18.08 -8.82
CA ALA A 232 13.27 18.98 -9.93
C ALA A 232 14.41 19.92 -9.53
N PRO A 233 15.23 20.39 -10.48
CA PRO A 233 16.29 21.36 -10.20
C PRO A 233 15.75 22.62 -9.49
N ASP A 234 16.52 23.14 -8.54
CA ASP A 234 16.13 24.29 -7.72
C ASP A 234 17.38 25.01 -7.18
N ASP A 235 17.68 26.17 -7.75
CA ASP A 235 18.92 26.93 -7.50
C ASP A 235 20.16 26.01 -7.54
N ASP A 236 20.89 25.92 -6.43
CA ASP A 236 22.10 25.11 -6.26
C ASP A 236 21.82 23.67 -5.81
N GLY A 237 20.59 23.18 -5.99
CA GLY A 237 20.17 21.84 -5.54
C GLY A 237 18.89 21.35 -6.19
N TRP A 238 18.04 20.71 -5.39
CA TRP A 238 16.83 20.03 -5.84
C TRP A 238 15.64 20.36 -4.96
N ARG A 239 14.52 20.75 -5.57
CA ARG A 239 13.22 20.77 -4.90
C ARG A 239 12.68 19.35 -4.85
N VAL A 240 12.39 18.84 -3.65
CA VAL A 240 11.93 17.46 -3.46
C VAL A 240 10.64 17.37 -2.66
N ARG A 241 9.71 16.53 -3.13
CA ARG A 241 8.46 16.19 -2.43
C ARG A 241 8.29 14.67 -2.38
N TYR A 242 7.65 14.16 -1.33
CA TYR A 242 7.44 12.73 -1.14
C TYR A 242 5.95 12.43 -1.04
N PHE A 243 5.50 11.41 -1.73
CA PHE A 243 4.12 10.99 -1.71
C PHE A 243 4.03 9.50 -1.44
N SER A 244 3.19 9.13 -0.49
CA SER A 244 2.63 7.78 -0.42
C SER A 244 1.49 7.64 -1.45
N PRO A 245 0.95 6.43 -1.68
CA PRO A 245 -0.21 6.25 -2.55
C PRO A 245 -1.46 7.04 -2.12
N ALA A 246 -1.55 7.43 -0.85
CA ALA A 246 -2.73 8.07 -0.28
C ALA A 246 -2.56 9.57 0.00
N SER A 247 -1.35 10.02 0.34
CA SER A 247 -1.09 11.40 0.73
C SER A 247 0.39 11.81 0.54
N GLU A 248 0.64 13.12 0.49
CA GLU A 248 1.98 13.68 0.67
C GLU A 248 2.51 13.38 2.08
N VAL A 249 3.82 13.15 2.20
CA VAL A 249 4.54 12.99 3.46
C VAL A 249 5.72 13.96 3.54
N ALA A 250 6.04 14.43 4.75
CA ALA A 250 7.07 15.46 4.92
C ALA A 250 8.48 14.98 4.53
N PHE A 251 8.79 13.70 4.76
CA PHE A 251 10.08 13.10 4.49
C PHE A 251 9.98 11.57 4.49
N CYS A 252 10.76 10.90 3.63
CA CYS A 252 10.95 9.45 3.68
C CYS A 252 12.43 9.07 3.45
N GLY A 253 13.03 8.34 4.39
CA GLY A 253 14.45 8.00 4.36
C GLY A 253 14.85 7.09 3.20
N HIS A 254 14.15 5.98 2.98
CA HIS A 254 14.52 5.03 1.92
C HIS A 254 14.26 5.60 0.52
N ALA A 255 13.19 6.39 0.34
CA ALA A 255 12.94 7.11 -0.90
C ALA A 255 14.00 8.19 -1.17
N THR A 256 14.55 8.80 -0.11
CA THR A 256 15.69 9.73 -0.22
C THR A 256 16.97 9.00 -0.63
N ILE A 257 17.25 7.82 -0.08
CA ILE A 257 18.38 6.97 -0.51
C ILE A 257 18.23 6.57 -1.99
N ALA A 258 17.02 6.17 -2.40
CA ALA A 258 16.73 5.87 -3.80
C ALA A 258 16.94 7.10 -4.70
N LEU A 259 16.47 8.27 -4.28
CA LEU A 259 16.68 9.53 -5.00
C LEU A 259 18.16 9.88 -5.12
N GLY A 260 18.93 9.80 -4.03
CA GLY A 260 20.38 10.09 -4.05
C GLY A 260 21.14 9.20 -5.04
N ALA A 261 20.79 7.91 -5.08
CA ALA A 261 21.33 6.98 -6.08
C ALA A 261 20.91 7.36 -7.51
N ALA A 262 19.64 7.69 -7.74
CA ALA A 262 19.14 8.11 -9.04
C ALA A 262 19.80 9.41 -9.54
N LEU A 263 20.02 10.37 -8.64
CA LEU A 263 20.75 11.60 -8.92
C LEU A 263 22.22 11.31 -9.28
N ALA A 264 22.88 10.42 -8.54
CA ALA A 264 24.25 10.02 -8.84
C ALA A 264 24.37 9.34 -10.20
N LEU A 265 23.42 8.48 -10.57
CA LEU A 265 23.35 7.86 -11.89
C LEU A 265 23.22 8.92 -13.01
N ARG A 266 22.44 9.99 -12.79
CA ARG A 266 22.19 11.05 -13.77
C ARG A 266 23.30 12.10 -13.84
N GLN A 267 23.86 12.53 -12.71
CA GLN A 267 24.75 13.70 -12.62
C GLN A 267 26.20 13.38 -12.24
N GLY A 268 26.49 12.16 -11.79
CA GLY A 268 27.79 11.86 -11.18
C GLY A 268 27.72 11.82 -9.67
N ASP A 269 28.76 11.26 -9.05
CA ASP A 269 28.84 11.13 -7.60
C ASP A 269 28.92 12.51 -6.94
N GLY A 270 28.23 12.68 -5.82
CA GLY A 270 28.17 13.98 -5.17
C GLY A 270 27.25 14.03 -3.96
N VAL A 271 27.24 15.21 -3.33
CA VAL A 271 26.33 15.56 -2.26
C VAL A 271 25.27 16.49 -2.84
N PHE A 272 24.02 16.05 -2.85
CA PHE A 272 22.90 16.80 -3.42
C PHE A 272 22.14 17.51 -2.29
N ALA A 273 22.04 18.84 -2.40
CA ALA A 273 21.20 19.63 -1.51
C ALA A 273 19.72 19.46 -1.90
N LEU A 274 18.87 19.09 -0.95
CA LEU A 274 17.44 18.87 -1.15
C LEU A 274 16.62 19.87 -0.34
N ARG A 275 15.79 20.67 -1.02
CA ARG A 275 14.79 21.53 -0.40
C ARG A 275 13.44 20.81 -0.34
N LEU A 276 13.03 20.45 0.87
CA LEU A 276 11.73 19.86 1.17
C LEU A 276 10.69 20.97 1.43
N ASN A 277 9.46 20.59 1.80
CA ASN A 277 8.41 21.55 2.17
C ASN A 277 8.87 22.41 3.36
N ASP A 278 9.34 21.73 4.42
CA ASP A 278 9.60 22.35 5.72
C ASP A 278 11.04 22.16 6.20
N ALA A 279 11.93 21.67 5.33
CA ALA A 279 13.31 21.35 5.70
C ALA A 279 14.29 21.49 4.51
N ARG A 280 15.58 21.63 4.84
CA ARG A 280 16.69 21.48 3.91
C ARG A 280 17.61 20.37 4.42
N ILE A 281 17.86 19.38 3.58
CA ILE A 281 18.71 18.23 3.89
C ILE A 281 19.71 18.00 2.77
N THR A 282 20.61 17.03 2.95
CA THR A 282 21.48 16.54 1.90
C THR A 282 21.34 15.03 1.75
N VAL A 283 21.58 14.56 0.53
CA VAL A 283 21.80 13.13 0.27
C VAL A 283 23.10 12.97 -0.52
N GLU A 284 23.95 12.06 -0.06
CA GLU A 284 25.14 11.67 -0.79
C GLU A 284 24.78 10.55 -1.74
N GLY A 285 25.07 10.70 -3.02
CA GLY A 285 24.90 9.66 -4.02
C GLY A 285 26.25 9.25 -4.60
N ARG A 286 26.45 7.95 -4.79
CA ARG A 286 27.70 7.40 -5.34
C ARG A 286 27.44 6.22 -6.27
N ARG A 287 28.40 5.97 -7.16
CA ARG A 287 28.49 4.76 -7.99
C ARG A 287 29.77 4.03 -7.61
N ASP A 288 29.65 2.99 -6.80
CA ASP A 288 30.79 2.13 -6.50
C ASP A 288 30.83 0.91 -7.45
N ALA A 289 31.87 0.09 -7.32
CA ALA A 289 32.02 -1.12 -8.13
C ALA A 289 30.89 -2.16 -7.89
N ALA A 290 30.17 -2.07 -6.78
CA ALA A 290 29.05 -2.93 -6.45
C ALA A 290 27.69 -2.38 -6.92
N GLY A 291 27.63 -1.10 -7.33
CA GLY A 291 26.47 -0.47 -7.93
C GLY A 291 26.19 0.93 -7.40
N PRO A 292 24.99 1.47 -7.67
CA PRO A 292 24.60 2.74 -7.09
C PRO A 292 24.33 2.59 -5.59
N ALA A 293 24.74 3.57 -4.81
CA ALA A 293 24.52 3.63 -3.37
C ALA A 293 24.28 5.08 -2.94
N ALA A 294 23.66 5.24 -1.77
CA ALA A 294 23.47 6.57 -1.21
C ALA A 294 23.64 6.57 0.31
N ALA A 295 23.75 7.77 0.88
CA ALA A 295 23.78 8.00 2.32
C ALA A 295 23.04 9.29 2.69
N LEU A 296 22.49 9.29 3.91
CA LEU A 296 21.86 10.46 4.52
C LEU A 296 22.37 10.66 5.94
N GLN A 297 22.27 11.91 6.40
CA GLN A 297 22.52 12.27 7.80
C GLN A 297 21.19 12.25 8.55
N SER A 298 21.14 11.52 9.68
CA SER A 298 19.96 11.53 10.53
C SER A 298 19.83 12.84 11.30
N PRO A 299 18.63 13.18 11.79
CA PRO A 299 18.53 14.12 12.90
C PRO A 299 19.34 13.65 14.11
N PRO A 300 19.65 14.56 15.07
CA PRO A 300 20.29 14.21 16.34
C PRO A 300 19.61 13.03 17.03
N THR A 301 20.42 12.19 17.65
CA THR A 301 19.94 11.00 18.35
C THR A 301 19.71 11.27 19.83
N ARG A 302 18.80 10.51 20.44
CA ARG A 302 18.69 10.42 21.90
C ARG A 302 18.17 9.05 22.30
N SER A 303 18.49 8.63 23.52
CA SER A 303 17.95 7.41 24.10
C SER A 303 17.65 7.56 25.59
N GLU A 304 16.65 6.84 26.07
CA GLU A 304 16.31 6.74 27.49
C GLU A 304 15.78 5.33 27.83
N PRO A 305 15.93 4.85 29.08
CA PRO A 305 15.38 3.56 29.48
C PRO A 305 13.87 3.46 29.21
N ALA A 306 13.40 2.30 28.72
CA ALA A 306 11.98 2.10 28.50
C ALA A 306 11.23 2.11 29.84
N PRO A 307 10.14 2.89 29.99
CA PRO A 307 9.31 2.86 31.19
C PRO A 307 8.82 1.43 31.48
N PRO A 308 8.81 0.95 32.75
CA PRO A 308 8.42 -0.43 33.07
C PRO A 308 7.03 -0.82 32.56
N ALA A 309 6.06 0.11 32.62
CA ALA A 309 4.71 -0.12 32.11
C ALA A 309 4.68 -0.28 30.58
N LEU A 310 5.45 0.54 29.86
CA LEU A 310 5.60 0.44 28.40
C LEU A 310 6.21 -0.91 28.01
N LEU A 311 7.28 -1.32 28.72
CA LEU A 311 7.95 -2.59 28.48
C LEU A 311 7.01 -3.78 28.72
N ALA A 312 6.27 -3.79 29.83
CA ALA A 312 5.34 -4.87 30.15
C ALA A 312 4.26 -5.03 29.07
N GLN A 313 3.70 -3.92 28.58
CA GLN A 313 2.70 -3.93 27.50
C GLN A 313 3.31 -4.41 26.17
N ALA A 314 4.52 -3.96 25.82
CA ALA A 314 5.19 -4.41 24.61
C ALA A 314 5.46 -5.93 24.66
N LEU A 315 5.99 -6.44 25.78
CA LEU A 315 6.22 -7.87 25.95
C LEU A 315 4.93 -8.69 25.80
N ALA A 316 3.83 -8.22 26.37
CA ALA A 316 2.52 -8.87 26.21
C ALA A 316 2.04 -8.84 24.75
N LEU A 317 2.13 -7.69 24.08
CA LEU A 317 1.71 -7.51 22.69
C LEU A 317 2.45 -8.45 21.72
N PHE A 318 3.77 -8.58 21.88
CA PHE A 318 4.61 -9.43 21.03
C PHE A 318 4.73 -10.88 21.53
N GLY A 319 4.11 -11.20 22.68
CA GLY A 319 4.19 -12.54 23.28
C GLY A 319 5.61 -12.93 23.74
N TYR A 320 6.44 -11.96 24.09
CA TYR A 320 7.78 -12.18 24.62
C TYR A 320 7.78 -12.23 26.14
N ARG A 321 8.70 -13.01 26.71
CA ARG A 321 8.99 -13.02 28.14
C ARG A 321 10.25 -12.21 28.47
N PRO A 322 10.39 -11.66 29.69
CA PRO A 322 11.59 -10.91 30.09
C PRO A 322 12.90 -11.72 29.94
N ASP A 323 12.86 -13.03 30.16
CA ASP A 323 14.02 -13.92 30.00
C ASP A 323 14.39 -14.15 28.53
N GLN A 324 13.63 -13.68 27.54
CA GLN A 324 14.01 -13.71 26.13
C GLN A 324 14.79 -12.45 25.69
N LEU A 325 14.78 -11.39 26.50
CA LEU A 325 15.50 -10.16 26.22
C LEU A 325 17.01 -10.31 26.46
N ASP A 326 17.84 -9.66 25.63
CA ASP A 326 19.28 -9.62 25.81
C ASP A 326 19.67 -8.57 26.88
N PRO A 327 20.20 -8.97 28.05
CA PRO A 327 20.53 -8.05 29.13
C PRO A 327 21.69 -7.12 28.78
N ARG A 328 22.49 -7.44 27.75
CA ARG A 328 23.59 -6.59 27.28
C ARG A 328 23.08 -5.30 26.63
N LEU A 329 21.85 -5.30 26.13
CA LEU A 329 21.20 -4.18 25.44
C LEU A 329 19.80 -3.95 26.05
N PRO A 330 19.71 -3.31 27.23
CA PRO A 330 18.44 -3.09 27.93
C PRO A 330 17.40 -2.31 27.10
N PRO A 331 16.10 -2.63 27.23
CA PRO A 331 15.04 -1.91 26.52
C PRO A 331 15.11 -0.38 26.70
N ALA A 332 14.90 0.35 25.61
CA ALA A 332 15.01 1.80 25.59
C ALA A 332 14.02 2.43 24.60
N ARG A 333 13.56 3.65 24.91
CA ARG A 333 13.05 4.55 23.88
C ARG A 333 14.26 5.15 23.18
N VAL A 334 14.31 5.03 21.86
CA VAL A 334 15.43 5.50 21.03
C VAL A 334 14.88 6.39 19.92
N HIS A 335 15.64 7.41 19.53
CA HIS A 335 15.17 8.42 18.59
C HIS A 335 16.22 8.80 17.57
N ALA A 336 15.78 9.00 16.33
CA ALA A 336 16.52 9.67 15.26
C ALA A 336 15.53 10.29 14.25
N GLY A 337 14.94 11.43 14.61
CA GLY A 337 13.87 12.09 13.85
C GLY A 337 12.47 11.60 14.23
N VAL A 338 12.34 10.31 14.57
CA VAL A 338 11.11 9.71 15.12
C VAL A 338 11.44 8.77 16.29
N ASP A 339 10.45 8.47 17.12
CA ASP A 339 10.61 7.63 18.32
C ASP A 339 10.36 6.14 18.03
N HIS A 340 11.21 5.30 18.59
CA HIS A 340 11.11 3.85 18.51
C HIS A 340 11.25 3.21 19.90
N LEU A 341 10.62 2.05 20.12
CA LEU A 341 10.94 1.20 21.26
C LEU A 341 11.95 0.14 20.82
N LEU A 342 13.14 0.13 21.41
CA LEU A 342 14.17 -0.89 21.21
C LEU A 342 13.95 -2.06 22.17
N LEU A 343 13.83 -3.27 21.63
CA LEU A 343 13.87 -4.54 22.38
C LEU A 343 14.93 -5.46 21.79
N ALA A 344 16.02 -5.70 22.52
CA ALA A 344 17.03 -6.66 22.12
C ALA A 344 16.64 -8.08 22.56
N LEU A 345 16.74 -9.06 21.65
CA LEU A 345 16.40 -10.46 21.84
C LEU A 345 17.66 -11.33 21.88
N ARG A 346 17.69 -12.31 22.79
CA ARG A 346 18.86 -13.18 22.98
C ARG A 346 19.20 -14.03 21.77
N THR A 347 18.23 -14.40 20.94
CA THR A 347 18.43 -15.34 19.83
C THR A 347 17.82 -14.82 18.54
N ARG A 348 18.47 -15.12 17.41
CA ARG A 348 17.92 -14.91 16.07
C ARG A 348 16.57 -15.61 15.88
N ALA A 349 16.38 -16.78 16.47
CA ALA A 349 15.11 -17.51 16.42
C ALA A 349 13.96 -16.75 17.10
N ALA A 350 14.19 -16.09 18.24
CA ALA A 350 13.16 -15.28 18.90
C ALA A 350 12.78 -14.05 18.06
N LEU A 351 13.75 -13.46 17.35
CA LEU A 351 13.51 -12.38 16.40
C LEU A 351 12.68 -12.87 15.20
N ALA A 352 13.08 -13.99 14.58
CA ALA A 352 12.34 -14.62 13.47
C ALA A 352 10.89 -14.96 13.84
N ALA A 353 10.65 -15.35 15.09
CA ALA A 353 9.33 -15.73 15.59
C ALA A 353 8.41 -14.55 15.92
N MET A 354 8.81 -13.30 15.64
CA MET A 354 7.99 -12.11 15.89
C MET A 354 6.58 -12.27 15.31
N ARG A 355 5.60 -12.07 16.20
CA ARG A 355 4.19 -12.02 15.88
C ARG A 355 3.48 -11.03 16.79
N TYR A 356 2.50 -10.33 16.27
CA TYR A 356 1.64 -9.45 17.05
C TYR A 356 0.34 -9.18 16.28
N ASP A 357 -0.69 -8.70 16.98
CA ASP A 357 -1.92 -8.25 16.32
C ASP A 357 -1.71 -6.85 15.75
N LEU A 358 -1.98 -6.67 14.45
CA LEU A 358 -1.68 -5.42 13.73
C LEU A 358 -2.45 -4.23 14.29
N ASP A 359 -3.74 -4.38 14.58
CA ASP A 359 -4.59 -3.29 15.03
C ASP A 359 -4.33 -2.93 16.49
N ALA A 360 -4.13 -3.93 17.35
CA ALA A 360 -3.68 -3.71 18.71
C ALA A 360 -2.30 -3.02 18.73
N GLY A 361 -1.38 -3.43 17.86
CA GLY A 361 -0.07 -2.80 17.73
C GLY A 361 -0.17 -1.36 17.25
N ARG A 362 -1.06 -1.06 16.30
CA ARG A 362 -1.30 0.28 15.77
C ARG A 362 -1.79 1.23 16.87
N GLU A 363 -2.82 0.82 17.59
CA GLU A 363 -3.38 1.64 18.67
C GLU A 363 -2.37 1.83 19.81
N TRP A 364 -1.65 0.77 20.19
CA TRP A 364 -0.63 0.84 21.22
C TRP A 364 0.54 1.76 20.84
N MET A 365 1.06 1.66 19.61
CA MET A 365 2.12 2.55 19.12
C MET A 365 1.66 4.02 19.11
N ARG A 366 0.44 4.29 18.63
CA ARG A 366 -0.17 5.62 18.61
C ARG A 366 -0.31 6.19 20.03
N GLN A 367 -0.79 5.39 20.97
CA GLN A 367 -0.96 5.77 22.37
C GLN A 367 0.37 6.20 23.02
N HIS A 368 1.47 5.55 22.67
CA HIS A 368 2.79 5.80 23.26
C HIS A 368 3.70 6.72 22.43
N GLY A 369 3.18 7.27 21.34
CA GLY A 369 3.93 8.13 20.42
C GLY A 369 5.13 7.42 19.77
N LEU A 370 4.99 6.13 19.48
CA LEU A 370 6.02 5.33 18.82
C LEU A 370 5.72 5.22 17.33
N THR A 371 6.71 5.42 16.47
CA THR A 371 6.59 5.14 15.05
C THR A 371 6.77 3.65 14.80
N THR A 372 7.84 3.04 15.31
CA THR A 372 8.05 1.59 15.18
C THR A 372 8.52 0.96 16.48
N VAL A 373 8.48 -0.37 16.54
CA VAL A 373 9.20 -1.15 17.55
C VAL A 373 10.41 -1.75 16.87
N LEU A 374 11.61 -1.41 17.33
CA LEU A 374 12.86 -1.97 16.83
C LEU A 374 13.21 -3.24 17.63
N LEU A 375 12.97 -4.39 17.04
CA LEU A 375 13.41 -5.67 17.58
C LEU A 375 14.80 -5.98 17.01
N VAL A 376 15.78 -6.30 17.86
CA VAL A 376 17.15 -6.53 17.41
C VAL A 376 17.78 -7.77 18.04
N HIS A 377 18.60 -8.49 17.28
CA HIS A 377 19.51 -9.51 17.78
C HIS A 377 20.95 -9.15 17.41
N ALA A 378 21.84 -9.08 18.40
CA ALA A 378 23.25 -8.79 18.19
C ALA A 378 24.02 -10.08 17.87
N GLU A 379 24.40 -10.26 16.60
CA GLU A 379 25.28 -11.36 16.16
C GLU A 379 26.72 -11.11 16.61
N SER A 380 27.17 -9.87 16.51
CA SER A 380 28.47 -9.42 16.99
C SER A 380 28.40 -7.99 17.52
N ALA A 381 29.55 -7.43 17.91
CA ALA A 381 29.62 -6.02 18.30
C ALA A 381 29.26 -5.05 17.16
N ARG A 382 29.34 -5.49 15.90
CA ARG A 382 29.19 -4.64 14.71
C ARG A 382 28.12 -5.12 13.74
N ARG A 383 27.50 -6.28 13.98
CA ARG A 383 26.48 -6.86 13.10
C ARG A 383 25.23 -7.20 13.89
N PHE A 384 24.11 -6.69 13.41
CA PHE A 384 22.80 -6.85 14.02
C PHE A 384 21.79 -7.37 13.01
N HIS A 385 20.85 -8.18 13.48
CA HIS A 385 19.65 -8.56 12.75
C HIS A 385 18.49 -7.84 13.37
N SER A 386 17.59 -7.28 12.56
CA SER A 386 16.45 -6.53 13.05
C SER A 386 15.17 -6.88 12.33
N ARG A 387 14.08 -6.68 13.05
CA ARG A 387 12.71 -6.65 12.55
C ARG A 387 12.06 -5.39 13.07
N ASN A 388 11.27 -4.73 12.24
CA ASN A 388 10.76 -3.41 12.58
C ASN A 388 9.24 -3.31 12.39
N PRO A 389 8.45 -3.87 13.32
CA PRO A 389 7.00 -3.66 13.39
C PRO A 389 6.61 -2.19 13.17
N PHE A 390 5.76 -1.94 12.18
CA PHE A 390 5.38 -0.59 11.76
C PHE A 390 3.85 -0.41 11.65
N ALA A 391 3.13 -0.93 12.64
CA ALA A 391 1.67 -0.86 12.68
C ALA A 391 1.11 0.57 12.61
N SER A 392 1.81 1.54 13.21
CA SER A 392 1.42 2.96 13.15
C SER A 392 1.41 3.52 11.72
N GLY A 393 2.25 2.98 10.83
CA GLY A 393 2.29 3.27 9.40
C GLY A 393 1.31 2.43 8.57
N GLY A 394 0.51 1.58 9.21
CA GLY A 394 -0.51 0.76 8.54
C GLY A 394 -0.01 -0.50 7.86
N VAL A 395 1.26 -0.86 8.04
CA VAL A 395 1.84 -2.12 7.55
C VAL A 395 2.33 -2.98 8.70
N TYR A 396 2.43 -4.28 8.47
CA TYR A 396 2.84 -5.22 9.52
C TYR A 396 4.30 -5.03 9.95
N GLU A 397 5.19 -4.80 9.00
CA GLU A 397 6.62 -4.60 9.24
C GLU A 397 7.24 -3.86 8.05
N ASP A 398 8.24 -3.02 8.30
CA ASP A 398 8.99 -2.32 7.25
C ASP A 398 10.27 -3.11 6.87
N PRO A 399 10.57 -3.33 5.57
CA PRO A 399 11.73 -4.16 5.16
C PRO A 399 13.09 -3.52 5.46
N ALA A 400 13.20 -2.19 5.49
CA ALA A 400 14.44 -1.49 5.87
C ALA A 400 14.16 -0.10 6.44
N THR A 401 14.52 0.11 7.71
CA THR A 401 14.19 1.36 8.42
C THR A 401 15.43 2.13 8.84
N GLY A 402 15.80 3.13 8.03
CA GLY A 402 16.97 3.98 8.29
C GLY A 402 16.90 4.73 9.62
N ALA A 403 15.74 5.27 10.00
CA ALA A 403 15.58 6.01 11.27
C ALA A 403 15.80 5.11 12.49
N ALA A 404 15.24 3.89 12.49
CA ALA A 404 15.45 2.93 13.56
C ALA A 404 16.92 2.48 13.64
N THR A 405 17.58 2.31 12.49
CA THR A 405 19.01 1.99 12.41
C THR A 405 19.89 3.13 12.97
N ALA A 406 19.57 4.39 12.64
CA ALA A 406 20.25 5.55 13.24
C ALA A 406 20.02 5.63 14.75
N ALA A 407 18.79 5.41 15.20
CA ALA A 407 18.43 5.43 16.63
C ALA A 407 19.15 4.33 17.41
N LEU A 408 19.27 3.12 16.85
CA LEU A 408 20.08 2.03 17.41
C LEU A 408 21.55 2.45 17.54
N ALA A 409 22.11 3.02 16.48
CA ALA A 409 23.51 3.42 16.44
C ALA A 409 23.82 4.50 17.50
N GLY A 410 22.93 5.48 17.67
CA GLY A 410 23.01 6.47 18.75
C GLY A 410 22.92 5.84 20.14
N TYR A 411 21.96 4.93 20.35
CA TYR A 411 21.83 4.18 21.61
C TYR A 411 23.08 3.35 21.94
N LEU A 412 23.69 2.69 20.94
CA LEU A 412 24.92 1.92 21.14
C LEU A 412 26.10 2.83 21.50
N HIS A 413 26.17 4.04 20.95
CA HIS A 413 27.15 5.06 21.32
C HIS A 413 26.98 5.48 22.78
N ASP A 414 25.76 5.85 23.18
CA ASP A 414 25.43 6.25 24.56
C ASP A 414 25.80 5.17 25.59
N ARG A 415 25.69 3.88 25.21
CA ARG A 415 26.04 2.73 26.05
C ARG A 415 27.51 2.32 26.00
N HIS A 416 28.36 3.04 25.26
CA HIS A 416 29.75 2.66 25.05
C HIS A 416 29.91 1.22 24.52
N TRP A 417 28.95 0.78 23.70
CA TRP A 417 29.03 -0.53 23.04
C TRP A 417 30.26 -0.56 22.11
N PRO A 418 30.99 -1.67 21.97
CA PRO A 418 32.22 -1.74 21.16
C PRO A 418 31.95 -1.77 19.64
N HIS A 419 31.19 -0.80 19.12
CA HIS A 419 30.80 -0.68 17.71
C HIS A 419 31.95 -0.29 16.78
N GLY A 420 33.10 0.18 17.31
CA GLY A 420 34.28 0.52 16.51
C GLY A 420 34.05 1.61 15.45
N GLY A 421 33.08 2.49 15.68
CA GLY A 421 32.69 3.59 14.77
C GLY A 421 31.65 3.25 13.70
N ALA A 422 31.23 1.99 13.53
CA ALA A 422 30.17 1.65 12.57
C ALA A 422 29.54 0.28 12.83
N ILE A 423 28.26 0.17 12.51
CA ILE A 423 27.50 -1.09 12.57
C ILE A 423 26.83 -1.39 11.23
N GLU A 424 26.57 -2.67 10.99
CA GLU A 424 25.73 -3.17 9.92
C GLU A 424 24.46 -3.78 10.52
N VAL A 425 23.31 -3.46 9.91
CA VAL A 425 22.00 -3.95 10.30
C VAL A 425 21.40 -4.69 9.11
N VAL A 426 21.13 -5.97 9.30
CA VAL A 426 20.33 -6.78 8.39
C VAL A 426 18.87 -6.65 8.82
N GLN A 427 17.98 -6.25 7.92
CA GLN A 427 16.54 -6.13 8.17
C GLN A 427 15.74 -6.79 7.04
N GLY A 428 14.48 -7.13 7.28
CA GLY A 428 13.57 -7.64 6.24
C GLY A 428 13.86 -9.06 5.75
N GLU A 429 14.89 -9.72 6.28
CA GLU A 429 15.27 -11.09 5.89
C GLU A 429 14.13 -12.09 6.11
N ASP A 430 13.45 -12.02 7.26
CA ASP A 430 12.31 -12.88 7.58
C ASP A 430 11.06 -12.58 6.73
N MET A 431 11.05 -11.45 6.00
CA MET A 431 10.01 -11.05 5.06
C MET A 431 10.35 -11.45 3.60
N GLY A 432 11.52 -12.07 3.37
CA GLY A 432 12.04 -12.30 2.01
C GLY A 432 12.59 -11.04 1.33
N MET A 433 12.67 -9.91 2.03
CA MET A 433 13.12 -8.60 1.54
C MET A 433 14.42 -8.18 2.23
N ARG A 434 15.38 -9.10 2.29
CA ARG A 434 16.65 -8.90 3.00
C ARG A 434 17.31 -7.61 2.54
N SER A 435 17.58 -6.75 3.51
CA SER A 435 18.12 -5.41 3.32
C SER A 435 19.32 -5.19 4.22
N LEU A 436 20.32 -4.45 3.73
CA LEU A 436 21.56 -4.15 4.44
C LEU A 436 21.70 -2.65 4.62
N LEU A 437 21.64 -2.21 5.88
CA LEU A 437 21.86 -0.83 6.28
C LEU A 437 23.20 -0.72 7.00
N ARG A 438 23.96 0.34 6.71
CA ARG A 438 25.18 0.67 7.43
C ARG A 438 25.00 1.99 8.15
N ALA A 439 25.31 2.00 9.45
CA ALA A 439 25.28 3.20 10.28
C ALA A 439 26.71 3.55 10.72
N GLU A 440 27.19 4.73 10.38
CA GLU A 440 28.49 5.25 10.80
C GLU A 440 28.28 6.25 11.95
N ILE A 441 28.99 6.00 13.04
CA ILE A 441 28.77 6.64 14.33
C ILE A 441 29.88 7.66 14.56
N GLY A 442 29.49 8.93 14.67
CA GLY A 442 30.40 10.03 14.97
C GLY A 442 30.94 9.99 16.41
N PRO A 443 31.92 10.85 16.73
CA PRO A 443 32.53 10.88 18.06
C PRO A 443 31.62 11.48 19.14
N ALA A 444 30.67 12.35 18.77
CA ALA A 444 29.84 13.09 19.71
C ALA A 444 28.54 12.33 20.07
N PRO A 445 28.25 12.13 21.38
CA PRO A 445 26.96 11.61 21.82
C PRO A 445 25.80 12.48 21.34
N GLY A 446 24.67 11.85 20.99
CA GLY A 446 23.49 12.52 20.45
C GLY A 446 23.69 13.16 19.07
N GLY A 447 24.85 12.97 18.43
CA GLY A 447 25.13 13.49 17.09
C GLY A 447 24.28 12.82 15.99
N SER A 448 24.37 13.40 14.78
CA SER A 448 23.85 12.79 13.56
C SER A 448 24.55 11.47 13.27
N ILE A 449 23.79 10.49 12.79
CA ILE A 449 24.30 9.21 12.29
C ILE A 449 24.22 9.23 10.77
N ARG A 450 25.33 8.88 10.11
CA ARG A 450 25.32 8.66 8.66
C ARG A 450 24.79 7.27 8.38
N VAL A 451 23.63 7.18 7.73
CA VAL A 451 23.02 5.92 7.32
C VAL A 451 23.18 5.75 5.82
N SER A 452 23.67 4.60 5.38
CA SER A 452 23.92 4.31 3.97
C SER A 452 23.53 2.91 3.57
N GLY A 453 23.34 2.70 2.27
CA GLY A 453 23.08 1.39 1.69
C GLY A 453 23.19 1.40 0.17
N ALA A 454 23.31 0.21 -0.41
CA ALA A 454 23.23 0.02 -1.85
C ALA A 454 21.80 0.21 -2.35
N VAL A 455 21.66 0.57 -3.62
CA VAL A 455 20.38 0.76 -4.29
C VAL A 455 20.40 -0.02 -5.59
N ARG A 456 19.28 -0.65 -5.94
CA ARG A 456 19.12 -1.29 -7.26
C ARG A 456 17.93 -0.71 -8.00
N VAL A 457 18.04 -0.67 -9.32
CA VAL A 457 16.92 -0.34 -10.22
C VAL A 457 16.05 -1.59 -10.37
N LEU A 458 14.75 -1.45 -10.15
CA LEU A 458 13.78 -2.51 -10.41
C LEU A 458 13.35 -2.40 -11.87
N ARG A 459 13.68 -3.42 -12.66
CA ARG A 459 13.19 -3.54 -14.05
C ARG A 459 11.82 -4.22 -14.02
N GLU A 460 10.92 -3.79 -14.89
CA GLU A 460 9.61 -4.41 -15.10
C GLU A 460 9.73 -5.86 -15.60
#